data_AF-A0A060CG92-F1
#
_entry.id   AF-A0A060CG92-F1
#
_cell.length_a   1.000
_cell.length_b   1.000
_cell.length_c   1.000
_cell.angle_alpha   90.00
_cell.angle_beta   90.00
_cell.angle_gamma   90.00
#
_symmetry.space_group_name_H-M   'P 1'
#
loop_
_entity.id
_entity.type
_entity.pdbx_description
1 polymer ?
#
loop_
_entity_poly.entity_id
_entity_poly.type
_entity_poly.pdbx_seq_one_letter_code
_entity_poly.pdbx_strand_id
1 'polypeptide(L)'
;ANQGVAVSRTRALEYAKGKYIYFLDSDDILENKNSLHECFELCEKEKLDFAFFNADQIEETIQKHSNIPNYTRGNQIDNKIWWGADLLKYEINNSLLRTPVWLYFINKSFINRFFKCFIPGIIHEDY
;
A
#
# COMPACT_ATOMS: atom_id res chain seq x y z
N ALA A 1 -15.39 -13.48 -18.24
CA ALA A 1 -15.31 -12.04 -18.54
C ALA A 1 -14.48 -11.35 -17.47
N ASN A 2 -13.71 -10.32 -17.82
CA ASN A 2 -12.97 -9.48 -16.84
C ASN A 2 -13.98 -8.71 -15.98
N GLN A 3 -13.83 -8.75 -14.64
CA GLN A 3 -14.74 -8.10 -13.68
C GLN A 3 -14.11 -6.87 -13.01
N GLY A 4 -12.95 -6.43 -13.48
CA GLY A 4 -12.21 -5.29 -12.96
C GLY A 4 -11.29 -5.63 -11.77
N VAL A 5 -10.44 -4.66 -11.43
CA VAL A 5 -9.43 -4.77 -10.38
C VAL A 5 -10.03 -4.88 -8.98
N ALA A 6 -11.08 -4.10 -8.68
CA ALA A 6 -11.80 -4.15 -7.40
C ALA A 6 -12.28 -5.57 -7.04
N VAL A 7 -12.92 -6.26 -7.99
CA VAL A 7 -13.41 -7.63 -7.80
C VAL A 7 -12.25 -8.61 -7.66
N SER A 8 -11.19 -8.42 -8.44
CA SER A 8 -9.99 -9.28 -8.40
C SER A 8 -9.25 -9.18 -7.08
N ARG A 9 -8.98 -7.95 -6.60
CA ARG A 9 -8.34 -7.68 -5.29
C ARG A 9 -9.20 -8.19 -4.13
N THR A 10 -10.51 -7.99 -4.17
CA THR A 10 -11.43 -8.50 -3.14
C THR A 10 -11.39 -10.03 -3.05
N ARG A 11 -11.49 -10.74 -4.18
CA ARG A 11 -11.37 -12.20 -4.19
C ARG A 11 -9.99 -12.66 -3.71
N ALA A 12 -8.92 -11.98 -4.12
CA ALA A 12 -7.57 -12.30 -3.66
C ALA A 12 -7.46 -12.23 -2.13
N LEU A 13 -8.08 -11.22 -1.50
CA LEU A 13 -8.12 -11.08 -0.04
C LEU A 13 -8.87 -12.25 0.65
N GLU A 14 -9.98 -12.70 0.07
CA GLU A 14 -10.75 -13.85 0.56
C GLU A 14 -9.91 -15.14 0.55
N TYR A 15 -9.19 -15.40 -0.54
CA TYR A 15 -8.40 -16.62 -0.72
C TYR A 15 -7.01 -16.57 -0.10
N ALA A 16 -6.48 -15.39 0.22
CA ALA A 16 -5.15 -15.22 0.80
C ALA A 16 -5.00 -16.03 2.09
N LYS A 17 -3.86 -16.70 2.29
CA LYS A 17 -3.58 -17.49 3.50
C LYS A 17 -2.43 -16.93 4.35
N GLY A 18 -1.72 -15.93 3.82
CA GLY A 18 -0.62 -15.27 4.52
C GLY A 18 -1.09 -14.52 5.77
N LYS A 19 -0.17 -14.35 6.72
CA LYS A 19 -0.38 -13.50 7.91
C LYS A 19 -0.52 -12.02 7.53
N TYR A 20 0.11 -11.63 6.43
CA TYR A 20 0.08 -10.28 5.88
C TYR A 20 -0.43 -10.30 4.44
N ILE A 21 -0.99 -9.17 4.02
CA ILE A 21 -1.49 -8.89 2.68
C ILE A 21 -0.64 -7.77 2.08
N TYR A 22 -0.25 -7.97 0.83
CA TYR A 22 0.38 -6.97 -0.01
C TYR A 22 -0.27 -7.05 -1.38
N PHE A 23 -0.82 -5.93 -1.85
CA PHE A 23 -1.32 -5.82 -3.21
C PHE A 23 -0.17 -5.32 -4.09
N LEU A 24 0.11 -6.01 -5.19
CA LEU A 24 1.09 -5.58 -6.19
C LEU A 24 0.37 -5.54 -7.52
N ASP A 25 0.40 -4.39 -8.19
CA ASP A 25 -0.19 -4.26 -9.51
C ASP A 25 0.69 -4.95 -10.56
N SER A 26 0.09 -5.37 -11.67
CA SER A 26 0.76 -6.24 -12.65
C SER A 26 1.87 -5.54 -13.44
N ASP A 27 1.89 -4.21 -13.40
CA ASP A 27 2.86 -3.32 -14.02
C ASP A 27 3.91 -2.78 -13.02
N ASP A 28 3.84 -3.18 -11.75
CA ASP A 28 4.79 -2.80 -10.72
C ASP A 28 5.81 -3.91 -10.40
N ILE A 29 6.94 -3.51 -9.84
CA ILE A 29 7.98 -4.41 -9.31
C ILE A 29 8.44 -3.99 -7.91
N LEU A 30 8.94 -4.95 -7.15
CA LEU A 30 9.69 -4.66 -5.92
C LEU A 30 11.16 -4.39 -6.26
N GLU A 31 11.67 -3.25 -5.80
CA GLU A 31 13.06 -2.84 -6.05
C GLU A 31 14.08 -3.84 -5.47
N ASN A 32 13.81 -4.36 -4.26
CA ASN A 32 14.70 -5.28 -3.56
C ASN A 32 14.02 -6.63 -3.29
N LYS A 33 14.79 -7.72 -3.42
CA LYS A 33 14.37 -9.08 -3.08
C LYS A 33 13.92 -9.22 -1.62
N ASN A 34 14.40 -8.35 -0.73
CA ASN A 34 14.11 -8.37 0.69
C ASN A 34 12.99 -7.43 1.13
N SER A 35 12.38 -6.63 0.23
CA SER A 35 11.40 -5.60 0.62
C SER A 35 10.28 -6.14 1.51
N LEU A 36 9.69 -7.29 1.17
CA LEU A 36 8.63 -7.91 1.98
C LEU A 36 9.16 -8.57 3.25
N HIS A 37 10.40 -9.04 3.26
CA HIS A 37 11.02 -9.62 4.44
C HIS A 37 11.28 -8.55 5.50
N GLU A 38 11.79 -7.39 5.10
CA GLU A 38 12.01 -6.24 5.99
C GLU A 38 10.68 -5.73 6.58
N CYS A 39 9.63 -5.64 5.75
CA CYS A 39 8.29 -5.30 6.23
C CYS A 39 7.76 -6.31 7.26
N PHE A 40 7.95 -7.60 6.97
CA PHE A 40 7.56 -8.68 7.86
C PHE A 40 8.30 -8.61 9.20
N GLU A 41 9.63 -8.51 9.19
CA GLU A 41 10.43 -8.43 10.41
C GLU A 41 10.05 -7.21 11.26
N LEU A 42 9.86 -6.05 10.63
CA LEU A 42 9.42 -4.84 11.32
C LEU A 42 8.06 -5.03 11.98
N CYS A 43 7.07 -5.55 11.24
CA CYS A 43 5.73 -5.77 11.77
C CYS A 43 5.70 -6.81 12.89
N GLU A 44 6.47 -7.89 12.78
CA GLU A 44 6.53 -8.92 13.83
C GLU A 44 7.24 -8.41 15.09
N LYS A 45 8.37 -7.69 14.93
CA LYS A 45 9.18 -7.18 16.03
C LYS A 45 8.43 -6.12 16.84
N GLU A 46 7.82 -5.16 16.15
CA GLU A 46 7.15 -4.03 16.77
C GLU A 46 5.63 -4.26 16.96
N LYS A 47 5.11 -5.42 16.54
CA LYS A 47 3.69 -5.82 16.62
C LYS A 47 2.75 -4.83 15.91
N LEU A 48 3.09 -4.47 14.67
CA LEU A 48 2.36 -3.48 13.88
C LEU A 48 1.13 -4.08 13.19
N ASP A 49 0.08 -3.27 13.07
CA ASP A 49 -1.09 -3.59 12.25
C ASP A 49 -0.80 -3.47 10.74
N PHE A 50 0.05 -2.51 10.37
CA PHE A 50 0.55 -2.36 9.01
C PHE A 50 1.86 -1.56 9.00
N ALA A 51 2.62 -1.72 7.92
CA ALA A 51 3.68 -0.82 7.49
C ALA A 51 3.34 -0.28 6.10
N PHE A 52 3.96 0.84 5.73
CA PHE A 52 3.90 1.36 4.37
C PHE A 52 5.29 1.72 3.90
N PHE A 53 5.46 1.79 2.59
CA PHE A 53 6.69 2.26 1.97
C PHE A 53 6.37 3.31 0.90
N ASN A 54 7.41 3.77 0.21
CA ASN A 54 7.32 4.69 -0.91
C ASN A 54 7.53 3.89 -2.21
N ALA A 55 7.24 4.51 -3.34
CA ALA A 55 7.62 3.97 -4.64
C ALA A 55 8.21 5.04 -5.54
N ASP A 56 9.10 4.58 -6.40
CA ASP A 56 9.69 5.36 -7.48
C ASP A 56 9.07 4.95 -8.82
N GLN A 57 9.04 5.89 -9.76
CA GLN A 57 8.50 5.68 -11.09
C GLN A 57 9.56 5.02 -11.98
N ILE A 58 9.15 4.01 -12.74
CA ILE A 58 9.99 3.37 -13.76
C ILE A 58 9.58 3.94 -15.11
N GLU A 59 10.42 4.81 -15.70
CA GLU A 59 10.20 5.35 -17.03
C GLU A 59 10.99 4.55 -18.08
N GLU A 60 10.31 3.98 -19.08
CA GLU A 60 10.98 3.32 -20.22
C GLU A 60 11.48 4.33 -21.28
N THR A 61 10.96 5.57 -21.28
CA THR A 61 11.32 6.61 -22.25
C THR A 61 11.76 7.90 -21.59
N ILE A 62 12.80 8.54 -22.13
CA ILE A 62 13.47 9.77 -21.63
C ILE A 62 12.52 11.00 -21.52
N GLN A 63 11.31 10.93 -22.10
CA GLN A 63 10.32 11.99 -21.97
C GLN A 63 9.59 11.85 -20.63
N LYS A 64 10.08 12.57 -19.62
CA LYS A 64 9.39 12.75 -18.34
C LYS A 64 7.95 13.20 -18.59
N HIS A 65 7.00 12.32 -18.30
CA HIS A 65 5.60 12.71 -18.25
C HIS A 65 5.39 13.50 -16.97
N SER A 66 5.23 14.82 -17.09
CA SER A 66 5.11 15.76 -15.96
C SER A 66 3.86 15.60 -15.08
N ASN A 67 3.04 14.58 -15.33
CA ASN A 67 1.74 14.37 -14.70
C ASN A 67 1.66 13.12 -13.81
N ILE A 68 2.74 12.37 -13.62
CA ILE A 68 2.70 11.17 -12.76
C ILE A 68 2.83 11.58 -11.28
N PRO A 69 1.92 11.14 -10.40
CA PRO A 69 1.95 11.49 -8.98
C PRO A 69 3.25 11.06 -8.29
N ASN A 70 3.72 11.88 -7.35
CA ASN A 70 4.87 11.54 -6.51
C ASN A 70 4.43 10.63 -5.35
N TYR A 71 4.91 9.39 -5.31
CA TYR A 71 4.60 8.41 -4.27
C TYR A 71 5.63 8.35 -3.14
N THR A 72 6.64 9.23 -3.14
CA THR A 72 7.50 9.42 -1.97
C THR A 72 6.90 10.41 -0.98
N ARG A 73 6.96 10.05 0.31
CA ARG A 73 6.71 10.94 1.45
C ARG A 73 7.99 11.67 1.90
N GLY A 74 9.09 11.48 1.17
CA GLY A 74 10.41 11.99 1.52
C GLY A 74 10.86 11.51 2.91
N ASN A 75 11.72 12.30 3.56
CA ASN A 75 12.14 12.07 4.95
C ASN A 75 11.27 12.83 5.97
N GLN A 76 10.00 13.09 5.63
CA GLN A 76 9.09 13.91 6.45
C GLN A 76 8.33 13.11 7.51
N ILE A 77 8.38 11.78 7.45
CA ILE A 77 7.84 10.87 8.46
C ILE A 77 9.01 10.11 9.05
N ASP A 78 9.14 10.12 10.38
CA ASP A 78 10.16 9.38 11.10
C ASP A 78 9.77 7.90 11.26
N ASN A 79 10.77 7.03 11.45
CA ASN A 79 10.58 5.59 11.58
C ASN A 79 10.11 5.15 12.98
N LYS A 80 9.51 6.05 13.78
CA LYS A 80 8.94 5.66 15.07
C LYS A 80 7.62 4.91 14.85
N ILE A 81 7.16 4.22 15.89
CA ILE A 81 5.83 3.62 15.86
C ILE A 81 4.80 4.73 16.03
N TRP A 82 3.87 4.82 15.07
CA TRP A 82 2.76 5.76 15.12
C TRP A 82 1.46 5.07 15.50
N TRP A 83 0.62 5.77 16.26
CA TRP A 83 -0.81 5.47 16.27
C TRP A 83 -1.42 5.88 14.93
N GLY A 84 -2.17 4.97 14.30
CA GLY A 84 -2.68 5.20 12.94
C GLY A 84 -3.49 6.49 12.78
N ALA A 85 -4.28 6.88 13.78
CA ALA A 85 -5.05 8.13 13.74
C ALA A 85 -4.16 9.38 13.78
N ASP A 86 -3.06 9.35 14.54
CA ASP A 86 -2.11 10.46 14.62
C ASP A 86 -1.29 10.57 13.34
N LEU A 87 -0.87 9.43 12.78
CA LEU A 87 -0.19 9.38 11.49
C LEU A 87 -1.09 9.92 10.38
N LEU A 88 -2.33 9.45 10.28
CA LEU A 88 -3.27 9.91 9.27
C LEU A 88 -3.49 11.43 9.35
N LYS A 89 -3.68 11.95 10.58
CA LYS A 89 -3.80 13.39 10.80
C LYS A 89 -2.55 14.14 10.37
N TYR A 90 -1.36 13.62 10.68
CA TYR A 90 -0.10 14.21 10.25
C TYR A 90 0.03 14.19 8.72
N GLU A 91 -0.28 13.06 8.08
CA GLU A 91 -0.19 12.90 6.64
C GLU A 91 -1.12 13.87 5.90
N ILE A 92 -2.37 14.03 6.36
CA ILE A 92 -3.33 14.99 5.80
C ILE A 92 -2.81 16.42 5.96
N ASN A 93 -2.41 16.80 7.18
CA ASN A 93 -1.99 18.18 7.47
C ASN A 93 -0.73 18.60 6.70
N ASN A 94 0.10 17.63 6.29
CA ASN A 94 1.35 17.88 5.58
C ASN A 94 1.29 17.50 4.09
N SER A 95 0.11 17.17 3.55
CA SER A 95 -0.05 16.71 2.14
C SER A 95 0.80 15.48 1.78
N LEU A 96 1.02 14.60 2.76
CA LEU A 96 1.83 13.38 2.65
C LEU A 96 0.99 12.12 2.46
N LEU A 97 -0.34 12.20 2.59
CA LEU A 97 -1.20 11.03 2.42
C LEU A 97 -1.03 10.44 1.01
N ARG A 98 -0.81 9.13 0.95
CA ARG A 98 -0.80 8.33 -0.28
C ARG A 98 -1.71 7.14 -0.07
N THR A 99 -2.80 7.07 -0.80
CA THR A 99 -3.84 6.05 -0.67
C THR A 99 -3.65 4.76 -1.48
N PRO A 100 -2.81 4.68 -2.53
CA PRO A 100 -2.69 3.45 -3.31
C PRO A 100 -2.37 2.22 -2.45
N VAL A 101 -3.15 1.16 -2.62
CA VAL A 101 -3.06 -0.03 -1.74
C VAL A 101 -1.75 -0.79 -1.89
N TRP A 102 -1.07 -0.63 -3.02
CA TRP A 102 0.25 -1.22 -3.27
C TRP A 102 1.39 -0.52 -2.52
N LEU A 103 1.11 0.53 -1.73
CA LEU A 103 2.08 1.10 -0.80
C LEU A 103 2.05 0.47 0.60
N TYR A 104 1.12 -0.46 0.86
CA TYR A 104 0.81 -0.93 2.21
C TYR A 104 1.02 -2.44 2.37
N PHE A 105 1.73 -2.82 3.44
CA PHE A 105 1.90 -4.18 3.91
C PHE A 105 1.11 -4.37 5.20
N ILE A 106 0.01 -5.12 5.14
CA ILE A 106 -1.05 -5.05 6.15
C ILE A 106 -1.26 -6.40 6.82
N ASN A 107 -1.39 -6.42 8.15
CA ASN A 107 -1.77 -7.61 8.89
C ASN A 107 -3.17 -8.08 8.46
N LYS A 108 -3.30 -9.34 8.04
CA LYS A 108 -4.56 -9.87 7.51
C LYS A 108 -5.70 -9.80 8.54
N SER A 109 -5.41 -10.06 9.82
CA SER A 109 -6.43 -10.00 10.87
C SER A 109 -6.93 -8.59 11.11
N PHE A 110 -6.05 -7.58 10.97
CA PHE A 110 -6.40 -6.18 11.08
C PHE A 110 -7.29 -5.74 9.91
N ILE A 111 -6.87 -5.97 8.67
CA ILE A 111 -7.67 -5.56 7.49
C ILE A 111 -9.04 -6.25 7.48
N ASN A 112 -9.12 -7.54 7.80
CA ASN A 112 -10.39 -8.28 7.84
C ASN A 112 -11.37 -7.77 8.91
N ARG A 113 -10.88 -7.08 9.94
CA ARG A 113 -11.74 -6.51 10.99
C ARG A 113 -12.48 -5.26 10.51
N PHE A 114 -11.86 -4.46 9.65
CA PHE A 114 -12.34 -3.12 9.30
C PHE A 114 -12.70 -2.95 7.82
N PHE A 115 -12.09 -3.72 6.93
CA PHE A 115 -12.28 -3.65 5.49
C PHE A 115 -12.92 -4.94 4.96
N LYS A 116 -13.95 -4.79 4.13
CA LYS A 116 -14.72 -5.92 3.58
C LYS A 116 -14.35 -6.21 2.13
N CYS A 117 -14.35 -5.18 1.29
CA CYS A 117 -14.15 -5.31 -0.13
C CYS A 117 -13.88 -3.97 -0.78
N PHE A 118 -13.25 -4.00 -1.95
CA PHE A 118 -13.23 -2.88 -2.88
C PHE A 118 -14.58 -2.79 -3.60
N ILE A 119 -15.07 -1.58 -3.83
CA ILE A 119 -16.39 -1.36 -4.45
C ILE A 119 -16.30 -1.62 -5.96
N PRO A 120 -17.03 -2.60 -6.52
CA PRO A 120 -17.00 -2.87 -7.95
C PRO A 120 -17.55 -1.69 -8.77
N GLY A 121 -16.93 -1.41 -9.93
CA GLY A 121 -17.38 -0.38 -10.86
C GLY A 121 -16.88 1.04 -10.56
N ILE A 122 -16.11 1.22 -9.48
CA ILE A 122 -15.38 2.47 -9.21
C ILE A 122 -14.01 2.40 -9.88
N ILE A 123 -13.65 3.47 -10.60
CA ILE A 123 -12.29 3.67 -11.11
C ILE A 123 -11.47 4.30 -9.97
N HIS A 124 -10.24 3.85 -9.76
CA HIS A 124 -9.42 4.25 -8.61
C HIS A 124 -10.10 3.90 -7.28
N GLU A 125 -10.56 2.65 -7.16
CA GLU A 125 -11.34 2.18 -6.00
C GLU A 125 -10.59 2.15 -4.67
N ASP A 126 -9.29 2.39 -4.73
CA ASP A 126 -8.33 2.50 -3.63
C ASP A 126 -8.07 3.94 -3.18
N TYR A 127 -8.68 4.96 -3.82
CA TYR A 127 -8.54 6.38 -3.46
C TYR A 127 -9.72 6.91 -2.64
#